data_AF-A0A9R0YFA2-F1
#
_entry.id   AF-A0A9R0YFA2-F1
#
_cell.length_a   1.000
_cell.length_b   1.000
_cell.length_c   1.000
_cell.angle_alpha   90.00
_cell.angle_beta   90.00
_cell.angle_gamma   90.00
#
_symmetry.space_group_name_H-M   'P 1'
#
loop_
_entity.id
_entity.type
_entity.pdbx_description
1 polymer ?
#
loop_
_entity_poly.entity_id
_entity_poly.type
_entity_poly.pdbx_seq_one_letter_code
_entity_poly.pdbx_strand_id
1 'polypeptide(L)'
;MEKSKHGRRNNREDGNTGRGRGKGRPLGSSMNMNPGGKKNENALQPPNASTSAMNVIRKKVDPETAKYFLEISNLFDNKEIDLEDRSTICANALEETKGKELELVTDGVISHTLQILVQGCELEQLCMFLRSCIQSFHVIAMDKFGSHVAEAALKALATHLEDDTSRVIVEEILNRICKVIAADATNVMCSCYGSHVLRTLLCLCKGVPLDSLQDFHTTKRSAVLAERLSGGSSRPGDQNLTSFEHGFPDMFKTFVRQMLQNAKNDISTLLTEKNSSLVLQTVLKLSAGDDDELNHIISILLGYDEDDTAQKKDYSEQKNKIVALLEDTAYSHLLEVIIDVAPEELRSNMLIGTLKGALFAISSHHCGNYVVQALVSSAKTADQMKQIWEELGPNIKELLELGKSGVVASILAACQRLETNRLEVLFST
;
A
#
# COMPACT_ATOMS: atom_id res chain seq x y z
N MET A 1 -41.87 59.81 -28.93
CA MET A 1 -41.96 59.28 -27.55
C MET A 1 -40.86 58.22 -27.45
N GLU A 2 -39.86 58.27 -26.59
CA GLU A 2 -39.49 59.18 -25.51
C GLU A 2 -37.96 59.08 -25.33
N LYS A 3 -37.32 60.19 -24.96
CA LYS A 3 -35.85 60.39 -24.87
C LYS A 3 -35.33 59.78 -23.56
N SER A 4 -34.07 59.33 -23.49
CA SER A 4 -32.93 60.08 -22.92
C SER A 4 -31.87 59.08 -22.45
N LYS A 5 -30.58 59.37 -22.25
CA LYS A 5 -29.59 60.39 -22.68
C LYS A 5 -28.30 59.95 -21.97
N HIS A 6 -27.17 60.03 -22.68
CA HIS A 6 -25.83 60.52 -22.23
C HIS A 6 -25.13 59.80 -21.05
N GLY A 7 -23.82 59.57 -21.05
CA GLY A 7 -22.73 59.95 -21.96
C GLY A 7 -21.38 59.95 -21.23
N ARG A 8 -20.31 60.07 -22.04
CA ARG A 8 -18.92 60.49 -21.71
C ARG A 8 -18.04 59.52 -20.88
N ARG A 9 -16.72 59.44 -21.05
CA ARG A 9 -15.68 59.78 -22.06
C ARG A 9 -14.34 59.67 -21.30
N ASN A 10 -13.30 59.16 -21.98
CA ASN A 10 -11.87 59.61 -21.93
C ASN A 10 -11.08 59.41 -20.62
N ASN A 11 -9.76 59.19 -20.56
CA ASN A 11 -8.60 59.17 -21.49
C ASN A 11 -7.55 58.23 -20.81
N ARG A 12 -6.81 57.35 -21.50
CA ARG A 12 -5.51 57.55 -22.18
C ARG A 12 -4.44 58.35 -21.43
N GLU A 13 -3.27 57.72 -21.27
CA GLU A 13 -1.87 58.18 -21.42
C GLU A 13 -0.98 57.48 -20.37
N ASP A 14 -0.09 56.56 -20.77
CA ASP A 14 1.22 56.72 -21.44
C ASP A 14 2.37 57.07 -20.48
N GLY A 15 3.49 56.36 -20.65
CA GLY A 15 4.75 56.56 -19.94
C GLY A 15 5.50 55.24 -19.73
N ASN A 16 6.02 54.57 -20.78
CA ASN A 16 7.31 54.87 -21.43
C ASN A 16 8.47 54.87 -20.41
N THR A 17 9.31 53.84 -20.33
CA THR A 17 10.61 53.70 -21.03
C THR A 17 11.37 52.62 -20.23
N GLY A 18 12.23 51.75 -20.73
CA GLY A 18 12.92 51.63 -22.01
C GLY A 18 14.35 51.11 -21.71
N ARG A 19 14.72 50.00 -22.37
CA ARG A 19 16.08 49.63 -22.88
C ARG A 19 17.25 49.61 -21.87
N GLY A 20 18.19 48.67 -21.84
CA GLY A 20 18.56 47.57 -22.72
C GLY A 20 20.02 47.15 -22.45
N ARG A 21 20.35 45.92 -22.85
CA ARG A 21 21.65 45.38 -23.30
C ARG A 21 22.95 45.67 -22.49
N GLY A 22 23.57 44.58 -22.02
CA GLY A 22 24.81 44.10 -22.64
C GLY A 22 26.13 44.12 -21.83
N LYS A 23 26.75 42.93 -21.81
CA LYS A 23 28.19 42.58 -21.80
C LYS A 23 29.06 42.87 -20.56
N GLY A 24 29.85 41.86 -20.20
CA GLY A 24 31.26 42.03 -19.84
C GLY A 24 31.71 41.39 -18.52
N ARG A 25 32.46 40.28 -18.60
CA ARG A 25 33.40 39.86 -17.55
C ARG A 25 34.62 40.80 -17.54
N PRO A 26 35.37 40.86 -16.43
CA PRO A 26 36.77 40.47 -16.53
C PRO A 26 37.30 39.63 -15.34
N LEU A 27 38.37 38.88 -15.62
CA LEU A 27 39.28 38.23 -14.66
C LEU A 27 40.23 39.26 -14.03
N GLY A 28 40.66 39.04 -12.78
CA GLY A 28 41.77 39.75 -12.15
C GLY A 28 42.09 39.27 -10.72
N SER A 29 43.34 38.87 -10.50
CA SER A 29 43.94 38.14 -9.37
C SER A 29 44.20 38.95 -8.09
N SER A 30 44.22 38.32 -6.90
CA SER A 30 45.39 38.30 -5.97
C SER A 30 45.07 37.65 -4.61
N MET A 31 46.06 36.94 -4.08
CA MET A 31 46.11 36.16 -2.83
C MET A 31 46.07 37.01 -1.55
N ASN A 32 45.50 36.44 -0.47
CA ASN A 32 46.08 36.56 0.88
C ASN A 32 45.65 35.37 1.78
N MET A 33 46.65 34.71 2.38
CA MET A 33 46.56 33.69 3.44
C MET A 33 46.07 34.36 4.76
N ASN A 34 45.49 33.74 5.79
CA ASN A 34 45.70 32.44 6.45
C ASN A 34 44.59 32.29 7.56
N PRO A 35 44.67 31.36 8.54
CA PRO A 35 44.26 29.96 8.54
C PRO A 35 43.10 29.65 9.54
N GLY A 36 42.52 28.45 9.46
CA GLY A 36 41.86 27.83 10.62
C GLY A 36 40.49 27.24 10.34
N GLY A 37 40.43 25.91 10.27
CA GLY A 37 39.17 25.18 10.23
C GLY A 37 39.37 23.76 9.72
N LYS A 38 39.84 22.87 10.60
CA LYS A 38 39.83 21.42 10.37
C LYS A 38 38.38 20.99 10.08
N LYS A 39 38.08 20.59 8.84
CA LYS A 39 36.87 19.84 8.51
C LYS A 39 37.18 18.35 8.64
N ASN A 40 36.50 17.71 9.59
CA ASN A 40 36.35 16.27 9.68
C ASN A 40 35.70 15.77 8.39
N GLU A 41 36.43 14.99 7.60
CA GLU A 41 35.83 14.01 6.70
C GLU A 41 35.30 12.88 7.58
N ASN A 42 34.00 12.90 7.84
CA ASN A 42 33.21 11.73 8.26
C ASN A 42 31.75 12.05 7.97
N ALA A 43 31.42 12.19 6.68
CA ALA A 43 30.05 12.01 6.24
C ALA A 43 29.81 10.50 6.17
N LEU A 44 29.27 9.96 7.26
CA LEU A 44 28.73 8.61 7.32
C LEU A 44 27.70 8.44 6.21
N GLN A 45 28.05 7.66 5.20
CA GLN A 45 27.10 7.13 4.22
C GLN A 45 26.06 6.29 4.98
N PRO A 46 24.76 6.38 4.65
CA PRO A 46 23.78 5.49 5.23
C PRO A 46 24.10 4.04 4.84
N PRO A 47 23.90 3.08 5.77
CA PRO A 47 24.31 1.70 5.54
C PRO A 47 23.53 1.11 4.37
N ASN A 48 24.27 0.52 3.44
CA ASN A 48 23.78 -0.24 2.30
C ASN A 48 22.62 -1.14 2.73
N ALA A 49 21.41 -0.82 2.26
CA ALA A 49 20.37 -1.82 2.14
C ALA A 49 20.91 -2.87 1.17
N SER A 50 21.39 -3.99 1.71
CA SER A 50 21.73 -5.18 0.95
C SER A 50 20.45 -5.66 0.28
N THR A 51 20.19 -5.12 -0.91
CA THR A 51 19.22 -5.69 -1.83
C THR A 51 19.80 -7.05 -2.17
N SER A 52 19.32 -8.10 -1.53
CA SER A 52 19.50 -9.47 -2.01
C SER A 52 18.69 -9.61 -3.30
N ALA A 53 19.09 -8.86 -4.33
CA ALA A 53 18.68 -9.15 -5.68
C ALA A 53 19.26 -10.52 -5.97
N MET A 54 18.41 -11.55 -5.98
CA MET A 54 18.74 -12.78 -6.67
C MET A 54 19.15 -12.37 -8.08
N ASN A 55 20.46 -12.38 -8.34
CA ASN A 55 21.01 -12.08 -9.66
C ASN A 55 20.68 -13.27 -10.55
N VAL A 56 19.42 -13.35 -10.97
CA VAL A 56 18.97 -14.28 -11.98
C VAL A 56 19.64 -13.84 -13.28
N ILE A 57 20.63 -14.61 -13.72
CA ILE A 57 21.35 -14.35 -14.96
C ILE A 57 20.36 -14.56 -16.11
N ARG A 58 19.82 -13.45 -16.63
CA ARG A 58 18.90 -13.46 -17.77
C ARG A 58 19.65 -13.90 -19.02
N LYS A 59 19.10 -14.86 -19.77
CA LYS A 59 19.57 -15.12 -21.12
C LYS A 59 19.08 -14.01 -22.04
N LYS A 60 19.90 -13.69 -23.04
CA LYS A 60 19.52 -12.70 -24.06
C LYS A 60 18.48 -13.32 -24.98
N VAL A 61 17.39 -12.60 -25.24
CA VAL A 61 16.39 -12.98 -26.23
C VAL A 61 17.04 -12.99 -27.63
N ASP A 62 16.79 -14.03 -28.41
CA ASP A 62 17.29 -14.13 -29.77
C ASP A 62 16.63 -13.07 -30.69
N PRO A 63 17.35 -12.56 -31.71
CA PRO A 63 16.84 -11.53 -32.60
C PRO A 63 15.55 -11.91 -33.33
N GLU A 64 15.40 -13.17 -33.69
CA GLU A 64 14.23 -13.69 -34.39
C GLU A 64 12.98 -13.59 -33.51
N THR A 65 13.06 -14.04 -32.26
CA THR A 65 11.98 -13.91 -31.27
C THR A 65 11.65 -12.45 -30.97
N ALA A 66 12.66 -11.60 -30.80
CA ALA A 66 12.44 -10.18 -30.56
C ALA A 66 11.71 -9.52 -31.75
N LYS A 67 12.10 -9.86 -32.98
CA LYS A 67 11.45 -9.38 -34.19
C LYS A 67 10.00 -9.86 -34.29
N TYR A 68 9.73 -11.13 -33.95
CA TYR A 68 8.38 -11.68 -33.93
C TYR A 68 7.45 -10.88 -33.00
N PHE A 69 7.83 -10.68 -31.73
CA PHE A 69 6.99 -9.94 -30.79
C PHE A 69 6.85 -8.45 -31.14
N LEU A 70 7.84 -7.87 -31.83
CA LEU A 70 7.73 -6.51 -32.36
C LEU A 70 6.71 -6.42 -33.50
N GLU A 71 6.68 -7.40 -34.40
CA GLU A 71 5.68 -7.48 -35.48
C GLU A 71 4.26 -7.65 -34.90
N ILE A 72 4.10 -8.45 -33.85
CA ILE A 72 2.84 -8.59 -33.11
C ILE A 72 2.43 -7.28 -32.45
N SER A 73 3.35 -6.56 -31.79
CA SER A 73 3.07 -5.24 -31.21
C SER A 73 2.56 -4.26 -32.28
N ASN A 74 3.28 -4.17 -33.40
CA ASN A 74 2.90 -3.29 -34.51
C ASN A 74 1.54 -3.67 -35.12
N LEU A 75 1.19 -4.96 -35.10
CA LEU A 75 -0.11 -5.42 -35.58
C LEU A 75 -1.25 -4.87 -34.72
N PHE A 76 -1.08 -4.88 -33.40
CA PHE A 76 -2.07 -4.34 -32.46
C PHE A 76 -2.15 -2.81 -32.45
N ASP A 77 -1.06 -2.11 -32.76
CA ASP A 77 -1.06 -0.63 -32.81
C ASP A 77 -1.76 -0.07 -34.06
N ASN A 78 -1.77 -0.82 -35.17
CA ASN A 78 -2.11 -0.27 -36.49
C ASN A 78 -3.47 -0.75 -37.06
N LYS A 79 -4.24 -1.60 -36.38
CA LYS A 79 -5.46 -2.19 -36.96
C LYS A 79 -6.62 -2.34 -35.97
N GLU A 80 -7.84 -2.12 -36.46
CA GLU A 80 -9.05 -2.76 -35.93
C GLU A 80 -8.98 -4.24 -36.31
N ILE A 81 -8.46 -5.07 -35.39
CA ILE A 81 -8.46 -6.52 -35.51
C ILE A 81 -9.80 -7.03 -34.96
N ASP A 82 -10.45 -7.95 -35.66
CA ASP A 82 -11.65 -8.61 -35.16
C ASP A 82 -11.36 -9.35 -33.83
N LEU A 83 -12.37 -9.50 -32.97
CA LEU A 83 -12.19 -10.12 -31.65
C LEU A 83 -11.76 -11.59 -31.75
N GLU A 84 -12.28 -12.34 -32.72
CA GLU A 84 -11.95 -13.76 -32.91
C GLU A 84 -10.51 -13.94 -33.44
N ASP A 85 -10.14 -13.10 -34.41
CA ASP A 85 -8.77 -13.03 -34.93
C ASP A 85 -7.78 -12.61 -33.82
N ARG A 86 -8.18 -11.67 -32.95
CA ARG A 86 -7.38 -11.23 -31.81
C ARG A 86 -7.11 -12.35 -30.81
N SER A 87 -8.12 -13.12 -30.42
CA SER A 87 -7.94 -14.26 -29.50
C SER A 87 -6.95 -15.28 -30.09
N THR A 88 -7.12 -15.62 -31.37
CA THR A 88 -6.25 -16.57 -32.09
C THR A 88 -4.80 -16.09 -32.19
N ILE A 89 -4.59 -14.80 -32.49
CA ILE A 89 -3.24 -14.20 -32.53
C ILE A 89 -2.60 -14.25 -31.14
N CYS A 90 -3.37 -13.92 -30.09
CA CYS A 90 -2.87 -13.97 -28.71
C CYS A 90 -2.46 -15.40 -28.32
N ALA A 91 -3.31 -16.39 -28.63
CA ALA A 91 -3.05 -17.80 -28.36
C ALA A 91 -1.73 -18.27 -29.00
N ASN A 92 -1.55 -18.01 -30.29
CA ASN A 92 -0.35 -18.42 -31.03
C ASN A 92 0.91 -17.73 -30.49
N ALA A 93 0.84 -16.43 -30.21
CA ALA A 93 1.97 -15.68 -29.68
C ALA A 93 2.35 -16.09 -28.25
N LEU A 94 1.39 -16.53 -27.42
CA LEU A 94 1.70 -17.07 -26.10
C LEU A 94 2.35 -18.45 -26.17
N GLU A 95 1.98 -19.32 -27.12
CA GLU A 95 2.68 -20.60 -27.31
C GLU A 95 4.15 -20.41 -27.70
N GLU A 96 4.45 -19.35 -28.47
CA GLU A 96 5.84 -18.97 -28.80
C GLU A 96 6.67 -18.57 -27.57
N THR A 97 6.08 -18.37 -26.39
CA THR A 97 6.83 -18.09 -25.16
C THR A 97 7.43 -19.34 -24.49
N LYS A 98 7.01 -20.53 -24.93
CA LYS A 98 7.29 -21.80 -24.26
C LYS A 98 8.78 -22.09 -24.10
N GLY A 99 9.21 -22.32 -22.87
CA GLY A 99 10.59 -22.60 -22.50
C GLY A 99 11.50 -21.37 -22.43
N LYS A 100 10.96 -20.15 -22.67
CA LYS A 100 11.66 -18.87 -22.58
C LYS A 100 10.83 -17.78 -21.88
N GLU A 101 9.87 -18.19 -21.06
CA GLU A 101 8.86 -17.33 -20.45
C GLU A 101 9.52 -16.25 -19.58
N LEU A 102 10.43 -16.65 -18.69
CA LEU A 102 11.12 -15.73 -17.80
C LEU A 102 11.92 -14.67 -18.57
N GLU A 103 12.58 -15.05 -19.66
CA GLU A 103 13.40 -14.14 -20.46
C GLU A 103 12.52 -13.13 -21.21
N LEU A 104 11.39 -13.56 -21.76
CA LEU A 104 10.47 -12.67 -22.49
C LEU A 104 9.64 -11.77 -21.57
N VAL A 105 9.15 -12.32 -20.46
CA VAL A 105 8.34 -11.58 -19.48
C VAL A 105 9.13 -10.46 -18.82
N THR A 106 10.44 -10.64 -18.65
CA THR A 106 11.33 -9.65 -18.03
C THR A 106 12.06 -8.76 -19.05
N ASP A 107 11.77 -8.92 -20.35
CA ASP A 107 12.33 -8.06 -21.39
C ASP A 107 11.60 -6.70 -21.41
N GLY A 108 12.36 -5.62 -21.55
CA GLY A 108 11.83 -4.25 -21.43
C GLY A 108 10.87 -3.84 -22.55
N VAL A 109 10.90 -4.50 -23.72
CA VAL A 109 10.01 -4.20 -24.84
C VAL A 109 8.93 -5.28 -24.94
N ILE A 110 9.33 -6.55 -24.94
CA ILE A 110 8.42 -7.69 -25.17
C ILE A 110 7.39 -7.82 -24.04
N SER A 111 7.73 -7.45 -22.80
CA SER A 111 6.79 -7.41 -21.67
C SER A 111 5.55 -6.55 -21.91
N HIS A 112 5.66 -5.48 -22.71
CA HIS A 112 4.50 -4.65 -23.06
C HIS A 112 3.57 -5.40 -24.01
N THR A 113 4.13 -6.06 -25.02
CA THR A 113 3.36 -6.93 -25.91
C THR A 113 2.70 -8.06 -25.11
N LEU A 114 3.43 -8.70 -24.19
CA LEU A 114 2.90 -9.80 -23.37
C LEU A 114 1.72 -9.36 -22.49
N GLN A 115 1.71 -8.14 -21.96
CA GLN A 115 0.55 -7.60 -21.25
C GLN A 115 -0.71 -7.55 -22.13
N ILE A 116 -0.56 -7.11 -23.39
CA ILE A 116 -1.66 -7.07 -24.36
C ILE A 116 -2.14 -8.49 -24.68
N LEU A 117 -1.20 -9.44 -24.83
CA LEU A 117 -1.49 -10.83 -25.16
C LEU A 117 -2.27 -11.54 -24.05
N VAL A 118 -1.83 -11.42 -22.79
CA VAL A 118 -2.51 -12.08 -21.65
C VAL A 118 -3.90 -11.49 -21.35
N GLN A 119 -4.14 -10.24 -21.73
CA GLN A 119 -5.46 -9.59 -21.61
C GLN A 119 -6.36 -9.89 -22.82
N GLY A 120 -5.79 -10.35 -23.93
CA GLY A 120 -6.51 -10.58 -25.18
C GLY A 120 -6.73 -12.05 -25.54
N CYS A 121 -6.22 -12.99 -24.74
CA CYS A 121 -6.39 -14.42 -24.96
C CYS A 121 -7.56 -15.00 -24.14
N GLU A 122 -7.99 -16.20 -24.52
CA GLU A 122 -8.95 -16.98 -23.74
C GLU A 122 -8.33 -17.59 -22.47
N LEU A 123 -9.20 -18.01 -21.54
CA LEU A 123 -8.82 -18.53 -20.23
C LEU A 123 -7.86 -19.73 -20.32
N GLU A 124 -8.06 -20.62 -21.29
CA GLU A 124 -7.23 -21.82 -21.45
C GLU A 124 -5.76 -21.44 -21.73
N GLN A 125 -5.54 -20.52 -22.67
CA GLN A 125 -4.22 -20.06 -23.08
C GLN A 125 -3.56 -19.22 -21.99
N LEU A 126 -4.33 -18.38 -21.30
CA LEU A 126 -3.86 -17.66 -20.12
C LEU A 126 -3.36 -18.63 -19.05
N CYS A 127 -4.12 -19.69 -18.76
CA CYS A 127 -3.73 -20.69 -17.78
C CYS A 127 -2.52 -21.51 -18.24
N MET A 128 -2.40 -21.86 -19.52
CA MET A 128 -1.20 -22.52 -20.06
C MET A 128 0.04 -21.66 -19.89
N PHE A 129 -0.03 -20.38 -20.26
CA PHE A 129 1.06 -19.42 -20.10
C PHE A 129 1.48 -19.28 -18.63
N LEU A 130 0.50 -19.09 -17.72
CA LEU A 130 0.78 -19.02 -16.29
C LEU A 130 1.40 -20.32 -15.77
N ARG A 131 0.90 -21.50 -16.16
CA ARG A 131 1.48 -22.80 -15.77
C ARG A 131 2.95 -22.90 -16.12
N SER A 132 3.36 -22.38 -17.27
CA SER A 132 4.77 -22.34 -17.66
C SER A 132 5.60 -21.34 -16.84
N CYS A 133 4.98 -20.24 -16.39
CA CYS A 133 5.63 -19.24 -15.53
C CYS A 133 5.74 -19.65 -14.05
N ILE A 134 4.97 -20.64 -13.57
CA ILE A 134 4.78 -20.94 -12.14
C ILE A 134 6.11 -21.03 -11.36
N GLN A 135 7.11 -21.76 -11.87
CA GLN A 135 8.36 -22.00 -11.12
C GLN A 135 9.14 -20.71 -10.85
N SER A 136 9.07 -19.75 -11.78
CA SER A 136 9.77 -18.47 -11.68
C SER A 136 8.84 -17.31 -11.35
N PHE A 137 7.60 -17.58 -10.94
CA PHE A 137 6.58 -16.53 -10.77
C PHE A 137 6.98 -15.52 -9.68
N HIS A 138 7.63 -15.95 -8.60
CA HIS A 138 8.18 -15.05 -7.58
C HIS A 138 9.26 -14.11 -8.14
N VAL A 139 10.16 -14.60 -9.00
CA VAL A 139 11.16 -13.78 -9.71
C VAL A 139 10.48 -12.79 -10.66
N ILE A 140 9.52 -13.27 -11.46
CA ILE A 140 8.74 -12.45 -12.39
C ILE A 140 8.03 -11.32 -11.64
N ALA A 141 7.38 -11.64 -10.52
CA ALA A 141 6.65 -10.67 -9.71
C ALA A 141 7.55 -9.56 -9.16
N MET A 142 8.82 -9.86 -8.89
CA MET A 142 9.80 -8.90 -8.38
C MET A 142 10.59 -8.15 -9.47
N ASP A 143 10.39 -8.50 -10.74
CA ASP A 143 11.05 -7.85 -11.86
C ASP A 143 10.32 -6.56 -12.29
N LYS A 144 11.08 -5.53 -12.68
CA LYS A 144 10.56 -4.22 -13.09
C LYS A 144 9.54 -4.29 -14.23
N PHE A 145 9.70 -5.23 -15.15
CA PHE A 145 8.83 -5.41 -16.32
C PHE A 145 7.89 -6.60 -16.10
N GLY A 146 8.43 -7.69 -15.57
CA GLY A 146 7.68 -8.92 -15.30
C GLY A 146 6.52 -8.72 -14.33
N SER A 147 6.64 -7.81 -13.35
CA SER A 147 5.56 -7.51 -12.41
C SER A 147 4.31 -7.00 -13.10
N HIS A 148 4.45 -6.20 -14.17
CA HIS A 148 3.33 -5.68 -14.94
C HIS A 148 2.64 -6.78 -15.75
N VAL A 149 3.41 -7.72 -16.33
CA VAL A 149 2.83 -8.90 -17.00
C VAL A 149 2.09 -9.78 -16.00
N ALA A 150 2.66 -10.00 -14.80
CA ALA A 150 2.01 -10.75 -13.73
C ALA A 150 0.69 -10.10 -13.29
N GLU A 151 0.69 -8.78 -13.04
CA GLU A 151 -0.55 -8.06 -12.72
C GLU A 151 -1.58 -8.12 -13.85
N ALA A 152 -1.16 -7.97 -15.11
CA ALA A 152 -2.06 -8.06 -16.25
C ALA A 152 -2.70 -9.45 -16.35
N ALA A 153 -1.93 -10.51 -16.15
CA ALA A 153 -2.43 -11.88 -16.15
C ALA A 153 -3.39 -12.14 -14.96
N LEU A 154 -3.09 -11.65 -13.76
CA LEU A 154 -4.00 -11.77 -12.61
C LEU A 154 -5.31 -11.01 -12.85
N LYS A 155 -5.25 -9.80 -13.43
CA LYS A 155 -6.44 -9.02 -13.78
C LYS A 155 -7.26 -9.72 -14.87
N ALA A 156 -6.61 -10.37 -15.84
CA ALA A 156 -7.30 -11.18 -16.85
C ALA A 156 -7.96 -12.42 -16.25
N LEU A 157 -7.34 -13.11 -15.27
CA LEU A 157 -8.02 -14.20 -14.55
C LEU A 157 -9.29 -13.72 -13.84
N ALA A 158 -9.27 -12.50 -13.27
CA ALA A 158 -10.41 -11.94 -12.56
C ALA A 158 -11.65 -11.76 -13.45
N THR A 159 -11.49 -11.56 -14.76
CA THR A 159 -12.62 -11.39 -15.70
C THR A 159 -13.33 -12.70 -16.03
N HIS A 160 -12.82 -13.84 -15.58
CA HIS A 160 -13.39 -15.18 -15.83
C HIS A 160 -14.07 -15.79 -14.60
N LEU A 161 -14.35 -14.99 -13.56
CA LEU A 161 -14.88 -15.49 -12.29
C LEU A 161 -16.41 -15.63 -12.24
N GLU A 162 -17.13 -15.16 -13.26
CA GLU A 162 -18.60 -15.24 -13.34
C GLU A 162 -19.13 -16.66 -13.60
N ASP A 163 -18.36 -17.49 -14.31
CA ASP A 163 -18.70 -18.88 -14.64
C ASP A 163 -18.06 -19.88 -13.66
N ASP A 164 -18.85 -20.81 -13.12
CA ASP A 164 -18.41 -21.80 -12.14
C ASP A 164 -17.32 -22.75 -12.69
N THR A 165 -17.38 -23.09 -13.98
CA THR A 165 -16.38 -23.98 -14.60
C THR A 165 -15.02 -23.28 -14.69
N SER A 166 -15.03 -22.05 -15.17
CA SER A 166 -13.88 -21.16 -15.27
C SER A 166 -13.28 -20.87 -13.89
N ARG A 167 -14.13 -20.64 -12.88
CA ARG A 167 -13.73 -20.41 -11.49
C ARG A 167 -12.89 -21.56 -10.93
N VAL A 168 -13.23 -22.83 -11.19
CA VAL A 168 -12.43 -23.99 -10.75
C VAL A 168 -11.04 -23.99 -11.40
N ILE A 169 -10.96 -23.65 -12.69
CA ILE A 169 -9.68 -23.57 -13.42
C ILE A 169 -8.83 -22.43 -12.86
N VAL A 170 -9.44 -21.27 -12.61
CA VAL A 170 -8.78 -20.10 -12.02
C VAL A 170 -8.27 -20.41 -10.60
N GLU A 171 -9.06 -21.11 -9.79
CA GLU A 171 -8.65 -21.52 -8.44
C GLU A 171 -7.40 -22.42 -8.47
N GLU A 172 -7.34 -23.39 -9.40
CA GLU A 172 -6.20 -24.30 -9.53
C GLU A 172 -4.90 -23.53 -9.83
N ILE A 173 -4.95 -22.58 -10.77
CA ILE A 173 -3.77 -21.81 -11.16
C ILE A 173 -3.35 -20.83 -10.06
N LEU A 174 -4.31 -20.16 -9.41
CA LEU A 174 -4.05 -19.25 -8.29
C LEU A 174 -3.41 -19.98 -7.11
N ASN A 175 -3.87 -21.19 -6.78
CA ASN A 175 -3.30 -21.99 -5.70
C ASN A 175 -1.81 -22.30 -5.95
N ARG A 176 -1.43 -22.62 -7.19
CA ARG A 176 -0.03 -22.86 -7.58
C ARG A 176 0.81 -21.58 -7.46
N ILE A 177 0.27 -20.44 -7.90
CA ILE A 177 0.93 -19.13 -7.77
C ILE A 177 1.13 -18.77 -6.30
N CYS A 178 0.08 -18.90 -5.47
CA CYS A 178 0.11 -18.64 -4.04
C CYS A 178 1.21 -19.45 -3.34
N LYS A 179 1.35 -20.74 -3.67
CA LYS A 179 2.40 -21.60 -3.09
C LYS A 179 3.82 -21.12 -3.39
N VAL A 180 4.09 -20.75 -4.65
CA VAL A 180 5.42 -20.27 -5.05
C VAL A 180 5.72 -18.90 -4.43
N ILE A 181 4.74 -18.00 -4.39
CA ILE A 181 4.90 -16.70 -3.74
C ILE A 181 5.07 -16.84 -2.23
N ALA A 182 4.28 -17.68 -1.57
CA ALA A 182 4.40 -17.91 -0.13
C ALA A 182 5.76 -18.50 0.26
N ALA A 183 6.37 -19.33 -0.59
CA ALA A 183 7.69 -19.89 -0.35
C ALA A 183 8.80 -18.83 -0.33
N ASP A 184 8.62 -17.70 -1.03
CA ASP A 184 9.56 -16.57 -1.09
C ASP A 184 8.93 -15.27 -0.54
N ALA A 185 8.02 -15.41 0.44
CA ALA A 185 7.17 -14.33 0.94
C ALA A 185 7.95 -13.08 1.37
N THR A 186 9.02 -13.24 2.14
CA THR A 186 9.84 -12.12 2.65
C THR A 186 10.36 -11.26 1.51
N ASN A 187 10.95 -11.86 0.47
CA ASN A 187 11.54 -11.13 -0.64
C ASN A 187 10.47 -10.44 -1.50
N VAL A 188 9.38 -11.15 -1.80
CA VAL A 188 8.28 -10.60 -2.61
C VAL A 188 7.62 -9.42 -1.88
N MET A 189 7.38 -9.53 -0.57
CA MET A 189 6.79 -8.47 0.24
C MET A 189 7.66 -7.21 0.27
N CYS A 190 8.98 -7.36 0.44
CA CYS A 190 9.93 -6.25 0.50
C CYS A 190 10.20 -5.59 -0.87
N SER A 191 9.85 -6.25 -1.97
CA SER A 191 10.11 -5.75 -3.32
C SER A 191 9.17 -4.59 -3.67
N CYS A 192 9.74 -3.53 -4.26
CA CYS A 192 8.98 -2.39 -4.77
C CYS A 192 8.10 -2.75 -5.98
N TYR A 193 8.32 -3.90 -6.62
CA TYR A 193 7.48 -4.45 -7.68
C TYR A 193 6.62 -5.61 -7.16
N GLY A 194 7.25 -6.55 -6.44
CA GLY A 194 6.59 -7.75 -5.91
C GLY A 194 5.42 -7.43 -4.97
N SER A 195 5.54 -6.39 -4.15
CA SER A 195 4.45 -5.94 -3.28
C SER A 195 3.20 -5.49 -4.03
N HIS A 196 3.32 -4.98 -5.26
CA HIS A 196 2.15 -4.64 -6.09
C HIS A 196 1.46 -5.90 -6.58
N VAL A 197 2.21 -6.84 -7.17
CA VAL A 197 1.69 -8.13 -7.64
C VAL A 197 1.02 -8.90 -6.49
N LEU A 198 1.65 -8.94 -5.32
CA LEU A 198 1.13 -9.63 -4.15
C LEU A 198 -0.18 -9.01 -3.64
N ARG A 199 -0.29 -7.68 -3.60
CA ARG A 199 -1.55 -7.01 -3.22
C ARG A 199 -2.67 -7.29 -4.23
N THR A 200 -2.36 -7.31 -5.53
CA THR A 200 -3.34 -7.70 -6.57
C THR A 200 -3.76 -9.16 -6.41
N LEU A 201 -2.82 -10.08 -6.16
CA LEU A 201 -3.10 -11.49 -5.90
C LEU A 201 -4.00 -11.68 -4.67
N LEU A 202 -3.69 -11.01 -3.56
CA LEU A 202 -4.51 -11.06 -2.34
C LEU A 202 -5.94 -10.56 -2.59
N CYS A 203 -6.08 -9.44 -3.31
CA CYS A 203 -7.38 -8.90 -3.69
C CYS A 203 -8.18 -9.88 -4.56
N LEU A 204 -7.52 -10.50 -5.55
CA LEU A 204 -8.14 -11.52 -6.40
C LEU A 204 -8.57 -12.76 -5.61
N CYS A 205 -7.70 -13.28 -4.72
CA CYS A 205 -8.05 -14.40 -3.85
C CYS A 205 -9.26 -14.07 -2.96
N LYS A 206 -9.41 -12.82 -2.51
CA LYS A 206 -10.56 -12.39 -1.70
C LYS A 206 -11.81 -12.09 -2.54
N GLY A 207 -11.68 -11.84 -3.85
CA GLY A 207 -12.80 -11.51 -4.76
C GLY A 207 -13.06 -10.01 -4.92
N VAL A 208 -12.07 -9.15 -4.67
CA VAL A 208 -12.24 -7.70 -4.81
C VAL A 208 -12.48 -7.34 -6.30
N PRO A 209 -13.53 -6.58 -6.63
CA PRO A 209 -13.76 -6.11 -8.00
C PRO A 209 -12.59 -5.30 -8.55
N LEU A 210 -12.32 -5.41 -9.85
CA LEU A 210 -11.19 -4.74 -10.51
C LEU A 210 -11.21 -3.21 -10.31
N ASP A 211 -12.39 -2.60 -10.34
CA ASP A 211 -12.57 -1.14 -10.16
C ASP A 211 -12.21 -0.67 -8.74
N SER A 212 -12.31 -1.57 -7.75
CA SER A 212 -12.05 -1.29 -6.34
C SER A 212 -10.62 -1.62 -5.91
N LEU A 213 -9.79 -2.23 -6.77
CA LEU A 213 -8.40 -2.58 -6.43
C LEU A 213 -7.59 -1.37 -5.94
N GLN A 214 -7.82 -0.20 -6.53
CA GLN A 214 -7.06 1.01 -6.21
C GLN A 214 -7.22 1.45 -4.74
N ASP A 215 -8.37 1.15 -4.12
CA ASP A 215 -8.64 1.47 -2.71
C ASP A 215 -7.80 0.61 -1.74
N PHE A 216 -7.38 -0.58 -2.19
CA PHE A 216 -6.47 -1.47 -1.46
C PHE A 216 -5.00 -1.19 -1.77
N HIS A 217 -4.68 -0.61 -2.94
CA HIS A 217 -3.32 -0.23 -3.32
C HIS A 217 -2.91 1.16 -2.82
N THR A 218 -3.86 2.08 -2.62
CA THR A 218 -3.61 3.45 -2.19
C THR A 218 -4.60 3.91 -1.13
N THR A 219 -4.09 4.46 -0.03
CA THR A 219 -4.95 5.07 1.00
C THR A 219 -5.01 6.58 0.77
N LYS A 220 -6.17 7.12 0.38
CA LYS A 220 -6.40 8.57 0.26
C LYS A 220 -6.53 9.18 1.66
N ARG A 221 -5.53 9.98 2.08
CA ARG A 221 -5.50 10.61 3.42
C ARG A 221 -6.75 11.43 3.74
N SER A 222 -7.35 12.10 2.75
CA SER A 222 -8.57 12.89 2.92
C SER A 222 -9.81 12.03 3.21
N ALA A 223 -9.90 10.83 2.64
CA ALA A 223 -11.00 9.91 2.89
C ALA A 223 -10.95 9.33 4.30
N VAL A 224 -9.75 8.90 4.74
CA VAL A 224 -9.53 8.40 6.11
C VAL A 224 -9.84 9.47 7.15
N LEU A 225 -9.40 10.71 6.93
CA LEU A 225 -9.70 11.80 7.84
C LEU A 225 -11.20 12.09 7.91
N ALA A 226 -11.88 12.14 6.76
CA ALA A 226 -13.33 12.35 6.72
C ALA A 226 -14.07 11.24 7.48
N GLU A 227 -13.68 9.97 7.29
CA GLU A 227 -14.26 8.84 8.01
C GLU A 227 -14.08 8.95 9.52
N ARG A 228 -12.85 9.23 9.97
CA ARG A 228 -12.53 9.38 11.40
C ARG A 228 -13.30 10.51 12.08
N LEU A 229 -13.58 11.59 11.35
CA LEU A 229 -14.27 12.78 11.89
C LEU A 229 -15.79 12.73 11.75
N SER A 230 -16.35 11.94 10.82
CA SER A 230 -17.81 11.93 10.52
C SER A 230 -18.66 11.17 11.54
N GLY A 231 -18.17 10.96 12.76
CA GLY A 231 -18.95 10.35 13.85
C GLY A 231 -19.41 8.91 13.58
N GLY A 232 -18.82 8.22 12.60
CA GLY A 232 -19.17 6.83 12.25
C GLY A 232 -20.45 6.65 11.43
N SER A 233 -21.13 7.74 11.00
CA SER A 233 -22.38 7.62 10.22
C SER A 233 -22.18 7.37 8.72
N SER A 234 -20.93 7.29 8.26
CA SER A 234 -20.60 6.97 6.87
C SER A 234 -19.21 6.34 6.84
N ARG A 235 -19.11 5.07 7.22
CA ARG A 235 -17.91 4.30 6.84
C ARG A 235 -17.99 4.09 5.33
N PRO A 236 -16.97 4.43 4.53
CA PRO A 236 -16.79 3.85 3.21
C PRO A 236 -16.67 2.32 3.28
N GLY A 237 -16.42 1.75 4.48
CA GLY A 237 -16.49 0.33 4.77
C GLY A 237 -17.88 -0.23 5.14
N ASP A 238 -18.95 0.57 5.14
CA ASP A 238 -20.33 0.08 5.25
C ASP A 238 -20.94 -0.27 3.87
N GLN A 239 -20.19 -0.03 2.79
CA GLN A 239 -20.42 -0.74 1.55
C GLN A 239 -19.91 -2.16 1.72
N ASN A 240 -20.72 -3.07 2.29
CA ASN A 240 -20.63 -4.53 2.14
C ASN A 240 -19.23 -5.10 1.76
N LEU A 241 -18.17 -4.80 2.52
CA LEU A 241 -16.85 -5.43 2.35
C LEU A 241 -16.86 -6.89 2.83
N THR A 242 -18.00 -7.32 3.38
CA THR A 242 -18.24 -8.61 4.03
C THR A 242 -18.70 -9.71 3.09
N SER A 243 -18.97 -9.42 1.81
CA SER A 243 -19.22 -10.46 0.81
C SER A 243 -18.74 -10.04 -0.58
N PHE A 244 -17.42 -10.09 -0.77
CA PHE A 244 -16.88 -10.08 -2.13
C PHE A 244 -17.41 -11.30 -2.89
N GLU A 245 -18.14 -11.05 -3.96
CA GLU A 245 -18.66 -12.10 -4.82
C GLU A 245 -17.50 -12.76 -5.57
N HIS A 246 -17.65 -14.05 -5.85
CA HIS A 246 -16.70 -14.84 -6.64
C HIS A 246 -15.25 -14.92 -6.12
N GLY A 247 -14.99 -14.59 -4.84
CA GLY A 247 -13.70 -14.83 -4.19
C GLY A 247 -13.43 -16.29 -3.79
N PHE A 248 -12.24 -16.56 -3.25
CA PHE A 248 -11.78 -17.86 -2.76
C PHE A 248 -11.32 -17.77 -1.28
N PRO A 249 -12.25 -17.65 -0.31
CA PRO A 249 -11.92 -17.33 1.08
C PRO A 249 -10.96 -18.32 1.75
N ASP A 250 -11.14 -19.62 1.54
CA ASP A 250 -10.27 -20.65 2.13
C ASP A 250 -8.86 -20.62 1.56
N MET A 251 -8.74 -20.39 0.25
CA MET A 251 -7.45 -20.20 -0.41
C MET A 251 -6.77 -18.93 0.10
N PHE A 252 -7.50 -17.82 0.23
CA PHE A 252 -6.98 -16.57 0.80
C PHE A 252 -6.41 -16.79 2.20
N LYS A 253 -7.18 -17.41 3.11
CA LYS A 253 -6.72 -17.72 4.48
C LYS A 253 -5.48 -18.60 4.46
N THR A 254 -5.52 -19.69 3.70
CA THR A 254 -4.39 -20.63 3.59
C THR A 254 -3.13 -19.92 3.09
N PHE A 255 -3.27 -19.06 2.08
CA PHE A 255 -2.18 -18.31 1.49
C PHE A 255 -1.57 -17.31 2.49
N VAL A 256 -2.40 -16.52 3.16
CA VAL A 256 -1.95 -15.55 4.18
C VAL A 256 -1.20 -16.25 5.31
N ARG A 257 -1.75 -17.36 5.84
CA ARG A 257 -1.12 -18.13 6.90
C ARG A 257 0.23 -18.72 6.49
N GLN A 258 0.32 -19.29 5.28
CA GLN A 258 1.58 -19.81 4.74
C GLN A 258 2.62 -18.69 4.56
N MET A 259 2.19 -17.53 4.05
CA MET A 259 3.05 -16.37 3.85
C MET A 259 3.66 -15.89 5.18
N LEU A 260 2.81 -15.69 6.21
CA LEU A 260 3.27 -15.26 7.54
C LEU A 260 4.14 -16.32 8.23
N GLN A 261 3.80 -17.59 8.08
CA GLN A 261 4.58 -18.69 8.65
C GLN A 261 5.98 -18.78 8.04
N ASN A 262 6.10 -18.66 6.71
CA ASN A 262 7.39 -18.71 6.02
C ASN A 262 8.23 -17.45 6.31
N ALA A 263 7.57 -16.31 6.53
CA ALA A 263 8.20 -15.03 6.86
C ALA A 263 8.46 -14.81 8.36
N LYS A 264 8.14 -15.78 9.23
CA LYS A 264 8.15 -15.63 10.70
C LYS A 264 9.48 -15.12 11.27
N ASN A 265 10.60 -15.55 10.70
CA ASN A 265 11.93 -15.16 11.16
C ASN A 265 12.29 -13.71 10.81
N ASP A 266 11.65 -13.15 9.78
CA ASP A 266 11.92 -11.80 9.27
C ASP A 266 10.85 -10.79 9.69
N ILE A 267 9.89 -11.18 10.54
CA ILE A 267 8.69 -10.38 10.83
C ILE A 267 9.04 -8.98 11.34
N SER A 268 10.06 -8.83 12.19
CA SER A 268 10.49 -7.54 12.71
C SER A 268 10.96 -6.58 11.61
N THR A 269 11.62 -7.10 10.59
CA THR A 269 12.03 -6.34 9.39
C THR A 269 10.80 -5.97 8.56
N LEU A 270 9.88 -6.92 8.36
CA LEU A 270 8.67 -6.71 7.56
C LEU A 270 7.71 -5.67 8.16
N LEU A 271 7.72 -5.51 9.47
CA LEU A 271 6.92 -4.51 10.17
C LEU A 271 7.39 -3.07 9.91
N THR A 272 8.67 -2.87 9.55
CA THR A 272 9.29 -1.54 9.37
C THR A 272 9.71 -1.25 7.92
N GLU A 273 9.69 -2.25 7.04
CA GLU A 273 9.90 -2.04 5.61
C GLU A 273 8.61 -1.53 4.93
N LYS A 274 8.77 -0.55 4.04
CA LYS A 274 7.66 0.20 3.44
C LYS A 274 6.73 -0.69 2.61
N ASN A 275 7.28 -1.53 1.74
CA ASN A 275 6.50 -2.33 0.79
C ASN A 275 5.80 -3.49 1.51
N SER A 276 6.48 -4.17 2.44
CA SER A 276 5.91 -5.22 3.26
C SER A 276 4.80 -4.69 4.16
N SER A 277 4.97 -3.51 4.78
CA SER A 277 3.91 -2.85 5.55
C SER A 277 2.66 -2.63 4.69
N LEU A 278 2.80 -2.18 3.44
CA LEU A 278 1.65 -2.02 2.53
C LEU A 278 0.95 -3.36 2.23
N VAL A 279 1.72 -4.45 2.04
CA VAL A 279 1.14 -5.80 1.86
C VAL A 279 0.36 -6.22 3.10
N LEU A 280 0.96 -6.08 4.29
CA LEU A 280 0.32 -6.45 5.56
C LEU A 280 -0.94 -5.63 5.85
N GLN A 281 -0.93 -4.34 5.51
CA GLN A 281 -2.13 -3.49 5.56
C GLN A 281 -3.22 -4.01 4.63
N THR A 282 -2.89 -4.45 3.40
CA THR A 282 -3.86 -5.06 2.48
C THR A 282 -4.41 -6.36 3.06
N VAL A 283 -3.57 -7.24 3.62
CA VAL A 283 -4.02 -8.47 4.30
C VAL A 283 -5.03 -8.16 5.39
N LEU A 284 -4.71 -7.23 6.30
CA LEU A 284 -5.59 -6.85 7.40
C LEU A 284 -6.94 -6.29 6.92
N LYS A 285 -6.93 -5.41 5.91
CA LYS A 285 -8.16 -4.85 5.32
C LYS A 285 -9.03 -5.92 4.66
N LEU A 286 -8.44 -6.91 3.99
CA LEU A 286 -9.16 -8.01 3.35
C LEU A 286 -9.68 -9.05 4.35
N SER A 287 -9.09 -9.12 5.54
CA SER A 287 -9.56 -9.94 6.66
C SER A 287 -10.60 -9.25 7.53
N ALA A 288 -10.96 -7.99 7.25
CA ALA A 288 -11.98 -7.27 8.00
C ALA A 288 -13.32 -8.03 8.02
N GLY A 289 -13.90 -8.20 9.22
CA GLY A 289 -15.13 -8.97 9.44
C GLY A 289 -14.92 -10.47 9.72
N ASP A 290 -13.67 -10.95 9.69
CA ASP A 290 -13.30 -12.32 10.08
C ASP A 290 -12.47 -12.28 11.37
N ASP A 291 -13.15 -12.27 12.51
CA ASP A 291 -12.52 -12.02 13.81
C ASP A 291 -11.45 -13.07 14.16
N ASP A 292 -11.68 -14.34 13.81
CA ASP A 292 -10.72 -15.43 14.06
C ASP A 292 -9.43 -15.25 13.25
N GLU A 293 -9.56 -14.91 11.96
CA GLU A 293 -8.41 -14.67 11.10
C GLU A 293 -7.65 -13.39 11.51
N LEU A 294 -8.36 -12.33 11.89
CA LEU A 294 -7.76 -11.10 12.39
C LEU A 294 -6.99 -11.32 13.69
N ASN A 295 -7.56 -12.07 14.64
CA ASN A 295 -6.88 -12.41 15.89
C ASN A 295 -5.57 -13.17 15.62
N HIS A 296 -5.58 -14.13 14.70
CA HIS A 296 -4.38 -14.88 14.31
C HIS A 296 -3.31 -13.94 13.70
N ILE A 297 -3.67 -13.17 12.67
CA ILE A 297 -2.73 -12.28 11.98
C ILE A 297 -2.16 -11.24 12.95
N ILE A 298 -3.01 -10.55 13.72
CA ILE A 298 -2.58 -9.46 14.59
C ILE A 298 -1.69 -9.98 15.73
N SER A 299 -1.96 -11.18 16.26
CA SER A 299 -1.09 -11.80 17.27
C SER A 299 0.33 -12.00 16.76
N ILE A 300 0.48 -12.52 15.53
CA ILE A 300 1.80 -12.66 14.88
C ILE A 300 2.47 -11.31 14.69
N LEU A 301 1.75 -10.31 14.14
CA LEU A 301 2.31 -8.99 13.84
C LEU A 301 2.71 -8.20 15.09
N LEU A 302 1.99 -8.39 16.18
CA LEU A 302 2.31 -7.76 17.46
C LEU A 302 3.22 -8.64 18.33
N GLY A 303 3.66 -9.81 17.86
CA GLY A 303 4.60 -10.68 18.56
C GLY A 303 4.05 -11.38 19.80
N TYR A 304 2.73 -11.56 19.89
CA TYR A 304 2.08 -12.39 20.92
C TYR A 304 2.08 -13.86 20.46
N ASP A 305 2.39 -14.78 21.38
CA ASP A 305 2.36 -16.22 21.09
C ASP A 305 0.91 -16.71 21.00
N GLU A 306 0.63 -17.61 20.05
CA GLU A 306 -0.67 -18.28 19.91
C GLU A 306 -0.91 -19.33 21.00
N ASP A 307 0.18 -19.91 21.52
CA ASP A 307 0.15 -20.86 22.62
C ASP A 307 0.33 -20.11 23.95
N ASP A 308 -0.80 -19.80 24.59
CA ASP A 308 -0.90 -19.23 25.94
C ASP A 308 -0.46 -20.25 27.04
N THR A 309 0.59 -21.04 26.78
CA THR A 309 1.02 -22.15 27.65
C THR A 309 2.39 -21.96 28.31
N ALA A 310 3.10 -20.85 28.08
CA ALA A 310 4.34 -20.61 28.81
C ALA A 310 4.58 -19.13 29.11
N GLN A 311 4.12 -18.74 30.31
CA GLN A 311 4.49 -17.54 31.05
C GLN A 311 4.05 -16.23 30.39
N LYS A 312 3.62 -15.29 31.24
CA LYS A 312 3.61 -13.87 30.93
C LYS A 312 4.97 -13.47 30.33
N LYS A 313 5.16 -13.59 29.01
CA LYS A 313 6.04 -12.68 28.28
C LYS A 313 5.53 -11.31 28.71
N ASP A 314 6.41 -10.58 29.38
CA ASP A 314 6.03 -9.40 30.14
C ASP A 314 5.30 -8.46 29.18
N TYR A 315 3.97 -8.30 29.35
CA TYR A 315 3.16 -7.41 28.52
C TYR A 315 3.79 -6.01 28.48
N SER A 316 4.52 -5.65 29.53
CA SER A 316 5.37 -4.46 29.62
C SER A 316 6.52 -4.43 28.61
N GLU A 317 7.25 -5.52 28.40
CA GLU A 317 8.34 -5.60 27.42
C GLU A 317 7.82 -5.50 25.99
N GLN A 318 6.72 -6.22 25.68
CA GLN A 318 6.12 -6.16 24.36
C GLN A 318 5.52 -4.78 24.07
N LYS A 319 4.92 -4.16 25.08
CA LYS A 319 4.51 -2.76 25.04
C LYS A 319 5.65 -1.82 24.69
N ASN A 320 6.80 -1.95 25.37
CA ASN A 320 7.93 -1.09 25.10
C ASN A 320 8.47 -1.27 23.68
N LYS A 321 8.45 -2.50 23.14
CA LYS A 321 8.81 -2.77 21.75
C LYS A 321 7.85 -2.10 20.76
N ILE A 322 6.54 -2.25 20.95
CA ILE A 322 5.53 -1.62 20.10
C ILE A 322 5.68 -0.10 20.14
N VAL A 323 5.85 0.48 21.34
CA VAL A 323 6.04 1.93 21.50
C VAL A 323 7.32 2.42 20.84
N ALA A 324 8.41 1.67 20.91
CA ALA A 324 9.66 2.01 20.21
C ALA A 324 9.50 1.98 18.68
N LEU A 325 8.69 1.07 18.14
CA LEU A 325 8.44 0.96 16.71
C LEU A 325 7.51 2.06 16.16
N LEU A 326 6.73 2.75 17.01
CA LEU A 326 5.84 3.85 16.59
C LEU A 326 6.57 5.06 15.99
N GLU A 327 7.88 5.12 16.16
CA GLU A 327 8.71 6.13 15.51
C GLU A 327 8.93 5.83 14.02
N ASP A 328 8.76 4.57 13.60
CA ASP A 328 8.87 4.17 12.21
C ASP A 328 7.58 4.51 11.43
N THR A 329 7.75 5.07 10.24
CA THR A 329 6.63 5.49 9.40
C THR A 329 5.83 4.29 8.88
N ALA A 330 6.50 3.23 8.42
CA ALA A 330 5.83 2.06 7.87
C ALA A 330 5.05 1.31 8.95
N TYR A 331 5.65 1.14 10.13
CA TYR A 331 4.99 0.51 11.26
C TYR A 331 3.82 1.34 11.80
N SER A 332 3.96 2.67 11.89
CA SER A 332 2.88 3.54 12.35
C SER A 332 1.62 3.39 11.48
N HIS A 333 1.78 3.35 10.15
CA HIS A 333 0.66 3.14 9.23
C HIS A 333 0.08 1.72 9.32
N LEU A 334 0.92 0.71 9.52
CA LEU A 334 0.44 -0.65 9.76
C LEU A 334 -0.40 -0.72 11.04
N LEU A 335 0.06 -0.09 12.12
CA LEU A 335 -0.65 -0.12 13.39
C LEU A 335 -1.97 0.68 13.36
N GLU A 336 -2.04 1.76 12.58
CA GLU A 336 -3.33 2.42 12.29
C GLU A 336 -4.34 1.42 11.71
N VAL A 337 -3.94 0.63 10.70
CA VAL A 337 -4.83 -0.36 10.08
C VAL A 337 -5.17 -1.48 11.07
N ILE A 338 -4.21 -1.96 11.86
CA ILE A 338 -4.48 -2.94 12.93
C ILE A 338 -5.58 -2.43 13.87
N ILE A 339 -5.50 -1.17 14.33
CA ILE A 339 -6.52 -0.57 15.20
C ILE A 339 -7.88 -0.51 14.50
N ASP A 340 -7.91 -0.11 13.23
CA ASP A 340 -9.13 0.10 12.47
C ASP A 340 -9.90 -1.22 12.19
N VAL A 341 -9.17 -2.34 12.03
CA VAL A 341 -9.78 -3.66 11.75
C VAL A 341 -9.88 -4.58 12.97
N ALA A 342 -9.19 -4.30 14.07
CA ALA A 342 -9.12 -5.20 15.22
C ALA A 342 -10.52 -5.54 15.81
N PRO A 343 -10.79 -6.82 16.11
CA PRO A 343 -11.98 -7.23 16.86
C PRO A 343 -12.08 -6.50 18.20
N GLU A 344 -13.30 -6.39 18.72
CA GLU A 344 -13.57 -5.54 19.88
C GLU A 344 -12.77 -5.92 21.12
N GLU A 345 -12.64 -7.21 21.41
CA GLU A 345 -11.86 -7.71 22.54
C GLU A 345 -10.37 -7.36 22.42
N LEU A 346 -9.80 -7.60 21.24
CA LEU A 346 -8.40 -7.33 20.94
C LEU A 346 -8.07 -5.83 21.04
N ARG A 347 -8.94 -5.00 20.46
CA ARG A 347 -8.80 -3.55 20.50
C ARG A 347 -8.88 -2.99 21.92
N SER A 348 -9.85 -3.49 22.70
CA SER A 348 -10.12 -3.01 24.06
C SER A 348 -9.04 -3.43 25.05
N ASN A 349 -8.66 -4.71 25.02
CA ASN A 349 -7.76 -5.30 26.01
C ASN A 349 -6.29 -5.10 25.65
N MET A 350 -5.93 -5.23 24.37
CA MET A 350 -4.54 -5.22 23.95
C MET A 350 -4.08 -3.85 23.47
N LEU A 351 -4.80 -3.20 22.55
CA LEU A 351 -4.30 -1.95 21.96
C LEU A 351 -4.41 -0.75 22.92
N ILE A 352 -5.56 -0.54 23.56
CA ILE A 352 -5.72 0.53 24.55
C ILE A 352 -4.82 0.28 25.77
N GLY A 353 -4.79 -0.96 26.28
CA GLY A 353 -3.96 -1.33 27.42
C GLY A 353 -2.45 -1.17 27.14
N THR A 354 -1.99 -1.55 25.95
CA THR A 354 -0.59 -1.44 25.54
C THR A 354 -0.16 0.03 25.43
N LEU A 355 -0.98 0.89 24.84
CA LEU A 355 -0.60 2.29 24.61
C LEU A 355 -0.84 3.21 25.82
N LYS A 356 -1.62 2.73 26.82
CA LYS A 356 -1.90 3.46 28.06
C LYS A 356 -0.61 3.91 28.77
N GLY A 357 -0.58 5.13 29.28
CA GLY A 357 0.56 5.76 29.95
C GLY A 357 1.60 6.35 29.00
N ALA A 358 1.45 6.15 27.69
CA ALA A 358 2.31 6.71 26.66
C ALA A 358 1.53 7.55 25.63
N LEU A 359 0.21 7.71 25.78
CA LEU A 359 -0.63 8.30 24.74
C LEU A 359 -0.19 9.73 24.39
N PHE A 360 0.16 10.55 25.38
CA PHE A 360 0.64 11.91 25.12
C PHE A 360 1.97 11.92 24.37
N ALA A 361 2.96 11.12 24.79
CA ALA A 361 4.26 11.02 24.12
C ALA A 361 4.11 10.59 22.65
N ILE A 362 3.27 9.59 22.39
CA ILE A 362 2.97 9.10 21.04
C ILE A 362 2.24 10.17 20.22
N SER A 363 1.28 10.89 20.82
CA SER A 363 0.52 11.97 20.18
C SER A 363 1.41 13.13 19.73
N SER A 364 2.47 13.41 20.46
CA SER A 364 3.45 14.45 20.14
C SER A 364 4.40 14.03 19.00
N HIS A 365 4.51 12.74 18.70
CA HIS A 365 5.38 12.23 17.63
C HIS A 365 4.84 12.53 16.22
N HIS A 366 5.72 12.60 15.20
CA HIS A 366 5.33 12.90 13.82
C HIS A 366 4.64 11.73 13.10
N CYS A 367 4.93 10.49 13.51
CA CYS A 367 4.25 9.27 13.05
C CYS A 367 3.16 8.82 14.02
N GLY A 368 3.49 8.74 15.32
CA GLY A 368 2.63 8.18 16.36
C GLY A 368 1.28 8.88 16.52
N ASN A 369 1.21 10.19 16.25
CA ASN A 369 -0.04 10.95 16.34
C ASN A 369 -1.18 10.37 15.48
N TYR A 370 -0.88 9.73 14.35
CA TYR A 370 -1.89 9.13 13.49
C TYR A 370 -2.44 7.84 14.09
N VAL A 371 -1.60 7.06 14.78
CA VAL A 371 -2.01 5.88 15.55
C VAL A 371 -2.94 6.28 16.68
N VAL A 372 -2.66 7.38 17.38
CA VAL A 372 -3.56 7.87 18.43
C VAL A 372 -4.88 8.37 17.83
N GLN A 373 -4.86 9.04 16.68
CA GLN A 373 -6.11 9.41 15.97
C GLN A 373 -6.95 8.17 15.62
N ALA A 374 -6.33 7.09 15.12
CA ALA A 374 -7.01 5.82 14.87
C ALA A 374 -7.60 5.24 16.16
N LEU A 375 -6.80 5.18 17.24
CA LEU A 375 -7.21 4.67 18.55
C LEU A 375 -8.43 5.39 19.10
N VAL A 376 -8.39 6.73 19.12
CA VAL A 376 -9.48 7.59 19.59
C VAL A 376 -10.73 7.40 18.71
N SER A 377 -10.55 7.34 17.40
CA SER A 377 -11.66 7.15 16.45
C SER A 377 -12.31 5.77 16.61
N SER A 378 -11.54 4.76 16.99
CA SER A 378 -12.00 3.38 17.20
C SER A 378 -12.73 3.15 18.54
N ALA A 379 -12.66 4.10 19.49
CA ALA A 379 -13.29 3.96 20.80
C ALA A 379 -14.82 3.83 20.68
N LYS A 380 -15.38 2.79 21.31
CA LYS A 380 -16.81 2.44 21.25
C LYS A 380 -17.57 2.71 22.55
N THR A 381 -16.88 2.80 23.69
CA THR A 381 -17.51 2.95 25.00
C THR A 381 -17.04 4.21 25.73
N ALA A 382 -17.89 4.73 26.61
CA ALA A 382 -17.56 5.88 27.44
C ALA A 382 -16.33 5.61 28.33
N ASP A 383 -16.17 4.38 28.83
CA ASP A 383 -15.02 3.98 29.65
C ASP A 383 -13.70 4.04 28.87
N GLN A 384 -13.70 3.58 27.62
CA GLN A 384 -12.53 3.69 26.74
C GLN A 384 -12.16 5.15 26.51
N MET A 385 -13.16 5.99 26.23
CA MET A 385 -12.92 7.41 26.00
C MET A 385 -12.42 8.11 27.27
N LYS A 386 -12.92 7.73 28.44
CA LYS A 386 -12.46 8.27 29.73
C LYS A 386 -10.99 7.95 29.96
N GLN A 387 -10.54 6.71 29.69
CA GLN A 387 -9.13 6.33 29.84
C GLN A 387 -8.22 7.15 28.91
N ILE A 388 -8.65 7.38 27.67
CA ILE A 388 -7.94 8.25 26.71
C ILE A 388 -7.90 9.70 27.22
N TRP A 389 -9.02 10.19 27.75
CA TRP A 389 -9.17 11.55 28.24
C TRP A 389 -8.25 11.85 29.44
N GLU A 390 -8.07 10.90 30.36
CA GLU A 390 -7.19 11.05 31.52
C GLU A 390 -5.74 11.41 31.15
N GLU A 391 -5.26 10.95 29.98
CA GLU A 391 -3.89 11.25 29.50
C GLU A 391 -3.83 12.44 28.54
N LEU A 392 -4.81 12.58 27.65
CA LEU A 392 -4.77 13.57 26.56
C LEU A 392 -5.52 14.87 26.87
N GLY A 393 -6.60 14.80 27.65
CA GLY A 393 -7.46 15.94 27.96
C GLY A 393 -6.71 17.12 28.59
N PRO A 394 -5.92 16.91 29.67
CA PRO A 394 -5.13 17.97 30.28
C PRO A 394 -4.08 18.62 29.36
N ASN A 395 -3.69 17.92 28.28
CA ASN A 395 -2.62 18.32 27.37
C ASN A 395 -3.14 18.82 26.01
N ILE A 396 -4.44 19.09 25.86
CA ILE A 396 -5.04 19.56 24.58
C ILE A 396 -4.33 20.82 24.06
N LYS A 397 -4.09 21.80 24.93
CA LYS A 397 -3.42 23.05 24.55
C LYS A 397 -2.01 22.80 23.99
N GLU A 398 -1.24 21.96 24.67
CA GLU A 398 0.11 21.60 24.24
C GLU A 398 0.09 20.85 22.89
N LEU A 399 -0.85 19.94 22.69
CA LEU A 399 -1.03 19.27 21.40
C LEU A 399 -1.32 20.26 20.26
N LEU A 400 -2.12 21.30 20.50
CA LEU A 400 -2.36 22.36 19.51
C LEU A 400 -1.09 23.17 19.22
N GLU A 401 -0.32 23.53 20.25
CA GLU A 401 0.96 24.24 20.12
C GLU A 401 2.00 23.41 19.34
N LEU A 402 1.99 22.08 19.51
CA LEU A 402 2.82 21.13 18.76
C LEU A 402 2.28 20.84 17.34
N GLY A 403 1.20 21.49 16.91
CA GLY A 403 0.60 21.31 15.59
C GLY A 403 -0.13 19.98 15.40
N LYS A 404 -0.52 19.30 16.49
CA LYS A 404 -1.22 18.00 16.49
C LYS A 404 -2.74 18.15 16.55
N SER A 405 -3.27 19.09 15.78
CA SER A 405 -4.70 19.40 15.73
C SER A 405 -5.57 18.21 15.30
N GLY A 406 -5.02 17.29 14.49
CA GLY A 406 -5.71 16.04 14.12
C GLY A 406 -6.07 15.17 15.34
N VAL A 407 -5.18 15.08 16.34
CA VAL A 407 -5.45 14.33 17.58
C VAL A 407 -6.60 14.98 18.35
N VAL A 408 -6.56 16.31 18.48
CA VAL A 408 -7.62 17.08 19.16
C VAL A 408 -8.96 16.95 18.43
N ALA A 409 -8.96 16.99 17.10
CA ALA A 409 -10.15 16.79 16.28
C ALA A 409 -10.75 15.38 16.46
N SER A 410 -9.92 14.34 16.52
CA SER A 410 -10.38 12.98 16.82
C SER A 410 -10.98 12.87 18.23
N ILE A 411 -10.37 13.50 19.23
CA ILE A 411 -10.90 13.54 20.61
C ILE A 411 -12.28 14.20 20.63
N LEU A 412 -12.42 15.37 20.01
CA LEU A 412 -13.68 16.09 19.88
C LEU A 412 -14.77 15.23 19.22
N ALA A 413 -14.44 14.60 18.09
CA ALA A 413 -15.37 13.73 17.37
C ALA A 413 -15.80 12.52 18.21
N ALA A 414 -14.86 11.90 18.95
CA ALA A 414 -15.16 10.77 19.82
C ALA A 414 -16.00 11.18 21.05
N CYS A 415 -15.68 12.29 21.71
CA CYS A 415 -16.49 12.87 22.79
C CYS A 415 -17.91 13.20 22.34
N GLN A 416 -18.06 13.74 21.13
CA GLN A 416 -19.38 13.99 20.56
C GLN A 416 -20.16 12.69 20.33
N ARG A 417 -19.52 11.70 19.68
CA ARG A 417 -20.11 10.40 19.33
C ARG A 417 -20.53 9.58 20.56
N LEU A 418 -19.73 9.60 21.61
CA LEU A 418 -19.94 8.80 22.83
C LEU A 418 -20.63 9.58 23.95
N GLU A 419 -20.97 10.84 23.70
CA GLU A 419 -21.62 11.74 24.65
C GLU A 419 -20.83 11.96 25.96
N THR A 420 -19.50 11.93 25.89
CA THR A 420 -18.60 12.10 27.04
C THR A 420 -17.86 13.44 27.01
N ASN A 421 -17.45 13.95 28.18
CA ASN A 421 -16.55 15.11 28.38
C ASN A 421 -16.90 16.42 27.62
N ARG A 422 -18.13 16.59 27.11
CA ARG A 422 -18.54 17.71 26.24
C ARG A 422 -18.22 19.10 26.79
N LEU A 423 -18.35 19.32 28.10
CA LEU A 423 -18.08 20.62 28.74
C LEU A 423 -16.59 20.85 28.98
N GLU A 424 -15.84 19.83 29.39
CA GLU A 424 -14.41 19.95 29.70
C GLU A 424 -13.57 20.24 28.45
N VAL A 425 -13.99 19.72 27.29
CA VAL A 425 -13.32 19.98 26.01
C VAL A 425 -13.43 21.45 25.61
N LEU A 426 -14.60 22.07 25.79
CA LEU A 426 -14.86 23.48 25.45
C LEU A 426 -14.05 24.46 26.29
N PHE A 427 -13.63 24.07 27.50
CA PHE A 427 -12.80 24.91 28.39
C PHE A 427 -11.29 24.65 28.25
N SER A 428 -10.90 23.59 27.53
CA SER A 428 -9.50 23.17 27.36
C SER A 428 -8.90 23.57 26.01
N THR A 429 -9.74 23.98 25.05
CA THR A 429 -9.38 24.63 23.77
C THR A 429 -9.42 26.15 23.92
#